data_AF-A0A8T3TIQ6-F1
#
_entry.id   AF-A0A8T3TIQ6-F1
#
_cell.length_a   1.000
_cell.length_b   1.000
_cell.length_c   1.000
_cell.angle_alpha   90.00
_cell.angle_beta   90.00
_cell.angle_gamma   90.00
#
_symmetry.space_group_name_H-M   'P 1'
#
loop_
_entity.id
_entity.type
_entity.pdbx_description
1 polymer ?
#
loop_
_entity_poly.entity_id
_entity_poly.type
_entity_poly.pdbx_seq_one_letter_code
_entity_poly.pdbx_strand_id
1 'polypeptide(L)'
;MSRARSGTTRVLRGLGWIVATVLIAVGGAGLVVAIDHPATGMGRPELTARADAAFAAAMPAVRDALARLGSAADELAEAGREAASALRAGDTPAARAHIADGEGTLALARVAADDLAAARDELMRRVGDARLGARAQERLASVQAALDAAAQLPDAWSGVAGSTEPAATEGLIGIERVRGTLSQATAALD
;
A
#
# COMPACT_ATOMS: atom_id res chain seq x y z
N MET A 1 -22.06 19.72 42.65
CA MET A 1 -21.23 20.08 41.48
C MET A 1 -20.24 18.96 41.21
N SER A 2 -20.35 18.28 40.07
CA SER A 2 -19.27 17.65 39.28
C SER A 2 -19.93 16.70 38.27
N ARG A 3 -20.12 17.17 37.03
CA ARG A 3 -20.53 16.36 35.88
C ARG A 3 -19.28 15.74 35.27
N ALA A 4 -19.14 14.43 35.37
CA ALA A 4 -18.09 13.69 34.68
C ALA A 4 -18.63 13.03 33.41
N ARG A 5 -17.94 13.31 32.30
CA ARG A 5 -17.70 12.45 31.12
C ARG A 5 -18.88 12.14 30.19
N SER A 6 -19.00 12.96 29.14
CA SER A 6 -19.70 12.65 27.88
C SER A 6 -18.75 12.67 26.66
N GLY A 7 -17.49 12.24 26.84
CA GLY A 7 -16.50 12.13 25.74
C GLY A 7 -16.29 10.71 25.22
N THR A 8 -16.61 9.68 26.03
CA THR A 8 -16.19 8.29 25.77
C THR A 8 -17.00 7.61 24.66
N THR A 9 -18.25 8.02 24.45
CA THR A 9 -19.13 7.37 23.46
C THR A 9 -18.80 7.71 22.00
N ARG A 10 -18.14 8.86 21.73
CA ARG A 10 -17.70 9.21 20.35
C ARG A 10 -16.45 8.44 19.93
N VAL A 11 -15.50 8.24 20.83
CA VAL A 11 -14.25 7.52 20.54
C VAL A 11 -14.53 6.03 20.30
N LEU A 12 -15.43 5.43 21.08
CA LEU A 12 -15.86 4.04 20.87
C LEU A 12 -16.62 3.85 19.55
N ARG A 13 -17.41 4.84 19.11
CA ARG A 13 -18.11 4.79 17.82
C ARG A 13 -17.16 4.94 16.63
N GLY A 14 -16.10 5.75 16.77
CA GLY A 14 -15.04 5.88 15.77
C GLY A 14 -14.20 4.62 15.63
N LEU A 15 -13.82 3.99 16.75
CA LEU A 15 -13.06 2.74 16.74
C LEU A 15 -13.88 1.58 16.14
N GLY A 16 -15.18 1.51 16.43
CA GLY A 16 -16.08 0.53 15.83
C GLY A 16 -16.21 0.69 14.30
N TRP A 17 -16.18 1.93 13.80
CA TRP A 17 -16.20 2.20 12.36
C TRP A 17 -14.88 1.82 11.68
N ILE A 18 -13.73 2.07 12.31
CA ILE A 18 -12.42 1.69 11.78
C ILE A 18 -12.27 0.17 11.75
N VAL A 19 -12.66 -0.53 12.81
CA VAL A 19 -12.65 -2.01 12.84
C VAL A 19 -13.60 -2.60 11.78
N ALA A 20 -14.78 -2.00 11.58
CA ALA A 20 -15.67 -2.41 10.50
C ALA A 20 -15.05 -2.17 9.10
N THR A 21 -14.35 -1.06 8.90
CA THR A 21 -13.67 -0.74 7.64
C THR A 21 -12.47 -1.67 7.41
N VAL A 22 -11.71 -1.99 8.45
CA VAL A 22 -10.60 -2.96 8.39
C VAL A 22 -11.12 -4.37 8.14
N LEU A 23 -12.26 -4.77 8.72
CA LEU A 23 -12.89 -6.06 8.42
C LEU A 23 -13.49 -6.11 7.01
N ILE A 24 -13.91 -4.98 6.42
CA ILE A 24 -14.31 -4.91 5.01
C ILE A 24 -13.08 -4.92 4.09
N ALA A 25 -11.99 -4.24 4.45
CA ALA A 25 -10.75 -4.20 3.67
C ALA A 25 -9.96 -5.51 3.72
N VAL A 26 -9.89 -6.16 4.90
CA VAL A 26 -9.25 -7.47 5.10
C VAL A 26 -10.20 -8.62 4.73
N GLY A 27 -11.50 -8.44 4.91
CA GLY A 27 -12.53 -9.43 4.56
C GLY A 27 -12.87 -9.48 3.06
N GLY A 28 -12.54 -8.44 2.28
CA GLY A 28 -12.75 -8.44 0.82
C GLY A 28 -11.91 -9.49 0.09
N ALA A 29 -10.69 -9.79 0.58
CA ALA A 29 -9.83 -10.81 -0.02
C ALA A 29 -10.21 -12.25 0.39
N GLY A 30 -10.87 -12.44 1.55
CA GLY A 30 -11.22 -13.77 2.07
C GLY A 30 -12.64 -14.26 1.75
N LEU A 31 -13.63 -13.35 1.65
CA LEU A 31 -15.04 -13.75 1.43
C LEU A 31 -15.40 -13.97 -0.05
N VAL A 32 -14.65 -13.37 -0.99
CA VAL A 32 -14.83 -13.65 -2.42
C VAL A 32 -14.39 -15.07 -2.79
N VAL A 33 -13.44 -15.65 -2.04
CA VAL A 33 -12.98 -17.04 -2.25
C VAL A 33 -14.00 -18.08 -1.76
N ALA A 34 -14.87 -17.74 -0.81
CA ALA A 34 -15.83 -18.70 -0.25
C ALA A 34 -17.21 -18.69 -0.95
N ILE A 35 -17.60 -17.58 -1.58
CA ILE A 35 -18.96 -17.41 -2.12
C ILE A 35 -19.06 -17.65 -3.64
N ASP A 36 -17.96 -17.61 -4.40
CA ASP A 36 -17.99 -17.87 -5.84
C ASP A 36 -17.36 -19.23 -6.21
N HIS A 37 -17.91 -20.31 -5.64
CA HIS A 37 -17.82 -21.63 -6.25
C HIS A 37 -19.05 -21.87 -7.15
N PRO A 38 -19.10 -21.40 -8.40
CA PRO A 38 -19.75 -22.18 -9.43
C PRO A 38 -18.79 -23.31 -9.81
N ALA A 39 -19.05 -24.49 -9.27
CA ALA A 39 -18.63 -25.73 -9.90
C ALA A 39 -19.17 -25.73 -11.34
N THR A 40 -18.30 -25.54 -12.33
CA THR A 40 -18.25 -26.22 -13.64
C THR A 40 -17.44 -25.40 -14.63
N GLY A 41 -16.21 -25.85 -14.85
CA GLY A 41 -15.36 -25.36 -15.91
C GLY A 41 -13.91 -25.52 -15.51
N MET A 42 -13.30 -26.66 -15.85
CA MET A 42 -11.91 -26.61 -16.30
C MET A 42 -11.89 -25.59 -17.44
N GLY A 43 -11.68 -24.31 -17.08
CA GLY A 43 -11.85 -23.17 -17.97
C GLY A 43 -10.92 -23.37 -19.14
N ARG A 44 -11.50 -23.51 -20.32
CA ARG A 44 -10.82 -23.72 -21.60
C ARG A 44 -9.57 -22.82 -21.66
N PRO A 45 -8.35 -23.34 -21.41
CA PRO A 45 -7.15 -22.52 -21.35
C PRO A 45 -6.91 -21.77 -22.65
N GLU A 46 -7.47 -22.25 -23.77
CA GLU A 46 -7.50 -21.54 -25.04
C GLU A 46 -8.17 -20.15 -25.00
N LEU A 47 -9.08 -19.90 -24.05
CA LEU A 47 -9.76 -18.61 -23.91
C LEU A 47 -8.95 -17.59 -23.10
N THR A 48 -8.13 -18.03 -22.13
CA THR A 48 -7.31 -17.12 -21.31
C THR A 48 -5.88 -17.01 -21.82
N ALA A 49 -5.38 -18.00 -22.58
CA ALA A 49 -3.97 -18.07 -23.01
C ALA A 49 -3.46 -16.79 -23.70
N ARG A 50 -4.27 -16.16 -24.54
CA ARG A 50 -3.90 -14.90 -25.20
C ARG A 50 -3.75 -13.76 -24.19
N ALA A 51 -4.70 -13.63 -23.27
CA ALA A 51 -4.70 -12.61 -22.23
C ALA A 51 -3.54 -12.83 -21.24
N ASP A 52 -3.33 -14.08 -20.82
CA ASP A 52 -2.27 -14.47 -19.91
C ASP A 52 -0.87 -14.24 -20.54
N ALA A 53 -0.71 -14.47 -21.85
CA ALA A 53 0.53 -14.16 -22.56
C ALA A 53 0.79 -12.65 -22.63
N ALA A 54 -0.24 -11.85 -22.92
CA ALA A 54 -0.13 -10.38 -22.92
C ALA A 54 0.19 -9.84 -21.52
N PHE A 55 -0.43 -10.40 -20.49
CA PHE A 55 -0.20 -10.11 -19.08
C PHE A 55 1.25 -10.45 -18.67
N ALA A 56 1.74 -11.64 -19.03
CA ALA A 56 3.11 -12.06 -18.74
C ALA A 56 4.15 -11.14 -19.40
N ALA A 57 3.90 -10.68 -20.63
CA ALA A 57 4.80 -9.77 -21.34
C ALA A 57 4.88 -8.37 -20.71
N ALA A 58 3.84 -7.92 -19.98
CA ALA A 58 3.82 -6.63 -19.30
C ALA A 58 4.38 -6.68 -17.87
N MET A 59 4.53 -7.88 -17.29
CA MET A 59 4.91 -8.06 -15.89
C MET A 59 6.29 -7.52 -15.49
N PRO A 60 7.34 -7.53 -16.35
CA PRO A 60 8.63 -6.95 -15.99
C PRO A 60 8.53 -5.46 -15.59
N ALA A 61 7.78 -4.65 -16.34
CA ALA A 61 7.62 -3.23 -16.03
C ALA A 61 6.88 -3.00 -14.70
N VAL A 62 5.88 -3.83 -14.41
CA VAL A 62 5.15 -3.81 -13.13
C VAL A 62 6.09 -4.14 -11.97
N ARG A 63 6.91 -5.19 -12.12
CA ARG A 63 7.89 -5.60 -11.11
C ARG A 63 8.93 -4.51 -10.87
N ASP A 64 9.46 -3.89 -11.93
CA ASP A 64 10.46 -2.83 -11.82
C ASP A 64 9.89 -1.60 -11.10
N ALA A 65 8.66 -1.19 -11.43
CA ALA A 65 7.99 -0.07 -10.76
C ALA A 65 7.70 -0.38 -9.28
N LEU A 66 7.21 -1.60 -8.99
CA LEU A 66 6.95 -2.05 -7.62
C LEU A 66 8.23 -2.13 -6.79
N ALA A 67 9.34 -2.58 -7.37
CA ALA A 67 10.64 -2.61 -6.70
C ALA A 67 11.13 -1.19 -6.34
N ARG A 68 11.03 -0.23 -7.28
CA ARG A 68 11.36 1.18 -7.01
C ARG A 68 10.51 1.77 -5.88
N LEU A 69 9.21 1.47 -5.90
CA LEU A 69 8.28 1.91 -4.86
C LEU A 69 8.62 1.30 -3.49
N GLY A 70 8.98 0.02 -3.46
CA GLY A 70 9.48 -0.68 -2.27
C GLY A 70 10.72 0.00 -1.69
N SER A 71 11.73 0.24 -2.52
CA SER A 71 12.97 0.92 -2.10
C SER A 71 12.70 2.33 -1.56
N ALA A 72 11.82 3.11 -2.22
CA ALA A 72 11.46 4.43 -1.71
C ALA A 72 10.74 4.36 -0.36
N ALA A 73 9.88 3.36 -0.13
CA ALA A 73 9.24 3.17 1.17
C ALA A 73 10.24 2.74 2.26
N ASP A 74 11.27 1.96 1.92
CA ASP A 74 12.36 1.60 2.83
C ASP A 74 13.17 2.82 3.27
N GLU A 75 13.61 3.62 2.29
CA GLU A 75 14.34 4.86 2.52
C GLU A 75 13.52 5.86 3.36
N LEU A 76 12.20 5.96 3.10
CA LEU A 76 11.32 6.83 3.86
C LEU A 76 11.19 6.38 5.33
N ALA A 77 11.12 5.07 5.56
CA ALA A 77 11.09 4.52 6.91
C ALA A 77 12.40 4.78 7.65
N GLU A 78 13.53 4.69 6.97
CA GLU A 78 14.85 5.02 7.53
C GLU A 78 14.93 6.50 7.90
N ALA A 79 14.64 7.41 6.96
CA ALA A 79 14.60 8.85 7.22
C ALA A 79 13.70 9.21 8.41
N GLY A 80 12.53 8.57 8.53
CA GLY A 80 11.63 8.79 9.65
C GLY A 80 12.19 8.31 10.99
N ARG A 81 12.89 7.16 11.02
CA ARG A 81 13.55 6.66 12.24
C ARG A 81 14.72 7.54 12.66
N GLU A 82 15.50 8.02 11.69
CA GLU A 82 16.61 8.93 11.94
C GLU A 82 16.13 10.28 12.46
N ALA A 83 15.07 10.84 11.86
CA ALA A 83 14.42 12.05 12.35
C ALA A 83 13.93 11.88 13.80
N ALA A 84 13.26 10.77 14.12
CA ALA A 84 12.80 10.48 15.47
C ALA A 84 13.97 10.31 16.46
N SER A 85 15.07 9.68 16.04
CA SER A 85 16.29 9.52 16.84
C SER A 85 16.92 10.89 17.17
N ALA A 86 17.08 11.75 16.16
CA ALA A 86 17.61 13.10 16.30
C ALA A 86 16.76 13.96 17.25
N LEU A 87 15.42 13.87 17.14
CA LEU A 87 14.50 14.56 18.05
C LEU A 87 14.68 14.10 19.51
N ARG A 88 14.83 12.80 19.78
CA ARG A 88 15.09 12.28 21.13
C ARG A 88 16.45 12.74 21.68
N ALA A 89 17.44 12.91 20.82
CA ALA A 89 18.74 13.47 21.18
C ALA A 89 18.73 15.00 21.37
N GLY A 90 17.64 15.68 21.01
CA GLY A 90 17.55 17.14 21.02
C GLY A 90 18.24 17.82 19.83
N ASP A 91 18.69 17.05 18.84
CA ASP A 91 19.37 17.56 17.64
C ASP A 91 18.33 18.00 16.59
N THR A 92 17.81 19.20 16.78
CA THR A 92 16.80 19.78 15.88
C THR A 92 17.33 20.02 14.46
N PRO A 93 18.57 20.50 14.24
CA PRO A 93 19.14 20.58 12.90
C PRO A 93 19.18 19.24 12.16
N ALA A 94 19.65 18.17 12.79
CA ALA A 94 19.67 16.84 12.17
C ALA A 94 18.25 16.34 11.87
N ALA A 95 17.31 16.49 12.82
CA ALA A 95 15.92 16.10 12.60
C ALA A 95 15.31 16.78 11.36
N ARG A 96 15.57 18.08 11.17
CA ARG A 96 15.09 18.82 9.98
C ARG A 96 15.73 18.33 8.68
N ALA A 97 17.00 17.93 8.71
CA ALA A 97 17.67 17.37 7.54
C ALA A 97 17.02 16.05 7.13
N HIS A 98 16.84 15.11 8.05
CA HIS A 98 16.16 13.83 7.77
C HIS A 98 14.72 14.01 7.31
N ILE A 99 14.00 15.01 7.85
CA ILE A 99 12.66 15.36 7.36
C ILE A 99 12.71 15.88 5.91
N ALA A 100 13.68 16.74 5.57
CA ALA A 100 13.83 17.23 4.20
C ALA A 100 14.21 16.10 3.22
N ASP A 101 15.10 15.19 3.64
CA ASP A 101 15.49 14.02 2.85
C ASP A 101 14.28 13.13 2.58
N GLY A 102 13.47 12.83 3.60
CA GLY A 102 12.27 12.03 3.44
C GLY A 102 11.17 12.70 2.58
N GLU A 103 11.05 14.02 2.56
CA GLU A 103 10.21 14.72 1.57
C GLU A 103 10.70 14.48 0.13
N GLY A 104 12.02 14.46 -0.07
CA GLY A 104 12.65 14.08 -1.33
C GLY A 104 12.32 12.64 -1.72
N THR A 105 12.47 11.70 -0.79
CA THR A 105 12.11 10.28 -1.01
C THR A 105 10.62 10.10 -1.27
N LEU A 106 9.74 10.86 -0.61
CA LEU A 106 8.30 10.82 -0.85
C LEU A 106 7.96 11.26 -2.27
N ALA A 107 8.67 12.24 -2.83
CA ALA A 107 8.52 12.62 -4.24
C ALA A 107 8.93 11.48 -5.18
N LEU A 108 10.02 10.75 -4.88
CA LEU A 108 10.42 9.56 -5.65
C LEU A 108 9.38 8.43 -5.54
N ALA A 109 8.82 8.20 -4.35
CA ALA A 109 7.77 7.21 -4.13
C ALA A 109 6.53 7.52 -4.97
N ARG A 110 6.14 8.79 -5.09
CA ARG A 110 5.02 9.22 -5.97
C ARG A 110 5.30 8.91 -7.43
N VAL A 111 6.49 9.22 -7.94
CA VAL A 111 6.88 8.88 -9.31
C VAL A 111 6.83 7.36 -9.54
N ALA A 112 7.33 6.56 -8.60
CA ALA A 112 7.28 5.11 -8.70
C ALA A 112 5.84 4.55 -8.65
N ALA A 113 4.95 5.15 -7.86
CA ALA A 113 3.54 4.80 -7.82
C ALA A 113 2.82 5.16 -9.14
N ASP A 114 3.13 6.33 -9.72
CA ASP A 114 2.60 6.74 -11.02
C ASP A 114 3.07 5.80 -12.14
N ASP A 115 4.35 5.40 -12.14
CA ASP A 115 4.89 4.40 -13.06
C ASP A 115 4.18 3.05 -12.92
N LEU A 116 3.92 2.61 -11.68
CA LEU A 116 3.22 1.36 -11.41
C LEU A 116 1.76 1.41 -11.89
N ALA A 117 1.07 2.54 -11.68
CA ALA A 117 -0.27 2.77 -12.18
C ALA A 117 -0.31 2.77 -13.72
N ALA A 118 0.65 3.44 -14.37
CA ALA A 118 0.78 3.44 -15.82
C ALA A 118 1.07 2.03 -16.38
N ALA A 119 1.93 1.25 -15.71
CA ALA A 119 2.22 -0.13 -16.09
C ALA A 119 0.99 -1.03 -15.96
N ARG A 120 0.20 -0.87 -14.90
CA ARG A 120 -1.09 -1.55 -14.71
C ARG A 120 -2.07 -1.19 -15.82
N ASP A 121 -2.20 0.09 -16.15
CA ASP A 121 -3.16 0.56 -17.15
C ASP A 121 -2.78 0.07 -18.55
N GLU A 122 -1.49 0.08 -18.88
CA GLU A 122 -0.97 -0.51 -20.11
C GLU A 122 -1.21 -2.02 -20.17
N LEU A 123 -1.04 -2.73 -19.06
CA LEU A 123 -1.37 -4.15 -18.95
C LEU A 123 -2.85 -4.39 -19.23
N MET A 124 -3.75 -3.63 -18.60
CA MET A 124 -5.20 -3.75 -18.82
C MET A 124 -5.59 -3.42 -20.26
N ARG A 125 -4.95 -2.43 -20.87
CA ARG A 125 -5.15 -2.09 -22.29
C ARG A 125 -4.73 -3.22 -23.23
N ARG A 126 -3.66 -3.96 -22.91
CA ARG A 126 -3.20 -5.12 -23.71
C ARG A 126 -4.12 -6.33 -23.56
N VAL A 127 -4.65 -6.54 -22.36
CA VAL A 127 -5.61 -7.61 -22.07
C VAL A 127 -6.95 -7.33 -22.75
N GLY A 128 -7.39 -6.06 -22.77
CA GLY A 128 -8.69 -5.66 -23.32
C GLY A 128 -9.85 -6.33 -22.59
N ASP A 129 -10.86 -6.76 -23.34
CA ASP A 129 -12.05 -7.46 -22.79
C ASP A 129 -11.80 -8.95 -22.53
N ALA A 130 -10.57 -9.44 -22.75
CA ALA A 130 -10.26 -10.85 -22.58
C ALA A 130 -10.24 -11.24 -21.09
N ARG A 131 -10.67 -12.46 -20.80
CA ARG A 131 -10.70 -12.98 -19.43
C ARG A 131 -9.30 -13.43 -19.00
N LEU A 132 -8.81 -12.87 -17.90
CA LEU A 132 -7.58 -13.31 -17.24
C LEU A 132 -7.81 -14.65 -16.51
N GLY A 133 -6.79 -15.50 -16.47
CA GLY A 133 -6.76 -16.65 -15.58
C GLY A 133 -6.66 -16.23 -14.10
N ALA A 134 -7.05 -17.12 -13.18
CA ALA A 134 -7.09 -16.85 -11.74
C ALA A 134 -5.76 -16.29 -11.19
N ARG A 135 -4.62 -16.87 -11.56
CA ARG A 135 -3.29 -16.40 -11.12
C ARG A 135 -2.97 -14.97 -11.61
N ALA A 136 -3.41 -14.60 -12.81
CA ALA A 136 -3.21 -13.25 -13.32
C ALA A 136 -4.13 -12.25 -12.61
N GLN A 137 -5.36 -12.66 -12.26
CA GLN A 137 -6.27 -11.85 -11.44
C GLN A 137 -5.72 -11.61 -10.03
N GLU A 138 -5.18 -12.64 -9.38
CA GLU A 138 -4.52 -12.52 -8.07
C GLU A 138 -3.36 -11.52 -8.11
N ARG A 139 -2.48 -11.64 -9.10
CA ARG A 139 -1.36 -10.70 -9.30
C ARG A 139 -1.82 -9.26 -9.52
N LEU A 140 -2.86 -9.07 -10.32
CA LEU A 140 -3.44 -7.74 -10.55
C LEU A 140 -4.02 -7.16 -9.26
N ALA A 141 -4.69 -7.97 -8.44
CA ALA A 141 -5.17 -7.54 -7.13
C ALA A 141 -4.03 -7.14 -6.19
N SER A 142 -2.90 -7.85 -6.21
CA SER A 142 -1.69 -7.48 -5.47
C SER A 142 -1.10 -6.14 -5.92
N VAL A 143 -1.08 -5.86 -7.23
CA VAL A 143 -0.66 -4.56 -7.77
C VAL A 143 -1.59 -3.44 -7.31
N GLN A 144 -2.89 -3.67 -7.33
CA GLN A 144 -3.87 -2.67 -6.86
C GLN A 144 -3.68 -2.39 -5.36
N ALA A 145 -3.50 -3.42 -4.53
CA ALA A 145 -3.24 -3.26 -3.11
C ALA A 145 -1.95 -2.47 -2.83
N ALA A 146 -0.90 -2.66 -3.64
CA ALA A 146 0.34 -1.88 -3.54
C ALA A 146 0.11 -0.39 -3.84
N LEU A 147 -0.66 -0.06 -4.88
CA LEU A 147 -1.03 1.32 -5.22
C LEU A 147 -1.87 1.98 -4.11
N ASP A 148 -2.85 1.25 -3.58
CA ASP A 148 -3.71 1.76 -2.51
C ASP A 148 -2.91 1.99 -1.22
N ALA A 149 -1.91 1.14 -0.93
CA ALA A 149 -1.00 1.34 0.19
C ALA A 149 -0.07 2.55 -0.05
N ALA A 150 0.50 2.70 -1.24
CA ALA A 150 1.38 3.82 -1.57
C ALA A 150 0.67 5.17 -1.47
N ALA A 151 -0.62 5.23 -1.76
CA ALA A 151 -1.44 6.44 -1.58
C ALA A 151 -1.48 6.93 -0.11
N GLN A 152 -1.15 6.08 0.87
CA GLN A 152 -1.11 6.43 2.29
C GLN A 152 0.23 7.03 2.74
N LEU A 153 1.29 6.93 1.93
CA LEU A 153 2.62 7.43 2.28
C LEU A 153 2.65 8.94 2.61
N PRO A 154 1.96 9.83 1.86
CA PRO A 154 1.98 11.26 2.18
C PRO A 154 1.42 11.58 3.57
N ASP A 155 0.29 10.97 3.94
CA ASP A 155 -0.33 11.19 5.23
C ASP A 155 0.53 10.61 6.36
N ALA A 156 1.05 9.39 6.18
CA ALA A 156 1.95 8.76 7.13
C ALA A 156 3.23 9.59 7.35
N TRP A 157 3.81 10.11 6.28
CA TRP A 157 4.98 10.98 6.35
C TRP A 157 4.68 12.32 7.02
N SER A 158 3.54 12.94 6.74
CA SER A 158 3.11 14.17 7.41
C SER A 158 2.99 13.99 8.92
N GLY A 159 2.61 12.79 9.36
CA GLY A 159 2.62 12.39 10.78
C GLY A 159 4.02 12.38 11.37
N VAL A 160 5.04 11.95 10.62
CA VAL A 160 6.45 12.01 11.03
C VAL A 160 6.97 13.45 11.06
N ALA A 161 6.76 14.20 9.98
CA ALA A 161 7.33 15.53 9.79
C ALA A 161 6.70 16.61 10.67
N GLY A 162 5.40 16.49 10.98
CA GLY A 162 4.64 17.58 11.59
C GLY A 162 4.62 17.63 13.12
N SER A 163 5.20 16.65 13.84
CA SER A 163 4.54 16.25 15.09
C SER A 163 5.41 15.98 16.32
N THR A 164 4.68 15.87 17.44
CA THR A 164 5.14 15.36 18.73
C THR A 164 5.49 13.87 18.64
N GLU A 165 6.31 13.35 19.55
CA GLU A 165 6.75 11.94 19.54
C GLU A 165 5.63 10.89 19.26
N PRO A 166 4.41 11.00 19.83
CA PRO A 166 3.34 10.03 19.56
C PRO A 166 2.89 9.99 18.09
N ALA A 167 2.75 11.15 17.45
CA ALA A 167 2.29 11.23 16.07
C ALA A 167 3.40 10.83 15.09
N ALA A 168 4.67 11.09 15.42
CA ALA A 168 5.80 10.58 14.65
C ALA A 168 5.88 9.04 14.69
N THR A 169 5.54 8.46 15.85
CA THR A 169 5.43 7.01 16.01
C THR A 169 4.30 6.44 15.16
N GLU A 170 3.12 7.08 15.15
CA GLU A 170 1.98 6.64 14.33
C GLU A 170 2.29 6.74 12.83
N GLY A 171 2.94 7.83 12.39
CA GLY A 171 3.41 8.00 11.02
C GLY A 171 4.36 6.90 10.58
N LEU A 172 5.34 6.56 11.43
CA LEU A 172 6.27 5.45 11.18
C LEU A 172 5.54 4.10 11.06
N ILE A 173 4.57 3.82 11.94
CA ILE A 173 3.74 2.60 11.85
C ILE A 173 2.97 2.58 10.51
N GLY A 174 2.52 3.73 10.02
CA GLY A 174 1.90 3.87 8.70
C GLY A 174 2.84 3.45 7.57
N ILE A 175 4.06 3.99 7.54
CA ILE A 175 5.08 3.68 6.52
C ILE A 175 5.44 2.18 6.56
N GLU A 176 5.61 1.63 7.76
CA GLU A 176 5.89 0.21 8.00
C GLU A 176 4.80 -0.71 7.44
N ARG A 177 3.53 -0.33 7.61
CA ARG A 177 2.41 -1.06 7.03
C ARG A 177 2.46 -1.04 5.50
N VAL A 178 2.74 0.11 4.91
CA VAL A 178 2.88 0.23 3.45
C VAL A 178 4.00 -0.67 2.96
N ARG A 179 5.17 -0.65 3.59
CA ARG A 179 6.28 -1.56 3.26
C ARG A 179 5.86 -3.02 3.32
N GLY A 180 5.14 -3.42 4.36
CA GLY A 180 4.60 -4.78 4.48
C GLY A 180 3.73 -5.18 3.29
N THR A 181 2.83 -4.30 2.84
CA THR A 181 1.98 -4.53 1.66
C THR A 181 2.81 -4.60 0.37
N LEU A 182 3.80 -3.72 0.19
CA LEU A 182 4.68 -3.74 -0.99
C LEU A 182 5.48 -5.05 -1.07
N SER A 183 6.03 -5.51 0.07
CA SER A 183 6.74 -6.80 0.13
C SER A 183 5.84 -7.98 -0.21
N GLN A 184 4.60 -7.99 0.28
CA GLN A 184 3.62 -9.03 -0.05
C GLN A 184 3.24 -9.00 -1.53
N ALA A 185 3.06 -7.81 -2.10
CA ALA A 185 2.78 -7.65 -3.52
C ALA A 185 3.93 -8.17 -4.38
N THR A 186 5.19 -7.83 -4.04
CA THR A 186 6.37 -8.34 -4.75
C THR A 186 6.42 -9.87 -4.72
N ALA A 187 6.21 -10.49 -3.56
CA ALA A 187 6.18 -11.93 -3.43
C ALA A 187 5.05 -12.60 -4.23
N ALA A 188 3.90 -11.94 -4.38
CA ALA A 188 2.78 -12.43 -5.19
C ALA A 188 3.06 -12.38 -6.70
N LEU A 189 3.97 -11.52 -7.15
CA LEU A 189 4.34 -11.40 -8.55
C LEU A 189 5.29 -12.48 -9.03
N ASP A 190 6.00 -13.18 -8.14
CA ASP A 190 6.88 -14.31 -8.47
C ASP A 190 6.11 -15.57 -8.92
#